data_AF-A0A959S855-F1
#
_entry.id   AF-A0A959S855-F1
#
_cell.length_a   1.000
_cell.length_b   1.000
_cell.length_c   1.000
_cell.angle_alpha   90.00
_cell.angle_beta   90.00
_cell.angle_gamma   90.00
#
_symmetry.space_group_name_H-M   'P 1'
#
loop_
_entity.id
_entity.type
_entity.pdbx_description
1 polymer ?
#
loop_
_entity_poly.entity_id
_entity_poly.type
_entity_poly.pdbx_seq_one_letter_code
_entity_poly.pdbx_strand_id
1 'polypeptide(L)'
;MTATAEARITLEELREEILRDYALVHTSREASLLGRKEVLTGKAKFGIFGDGKELAQVAMAKQFRPGDWRSGYYRDMTFMFAI
;
A
#
# COMPACT_ATOMS: atom_id res chain seq x y z
N MET A 1 -29.20 -15.48 9.01
CA MET A 1 -28.64 -14.11 9.11
C MET A 1 -28.68 -13.55 7.70
N THR A 2 -29.51 -12.53 7.50
CA THR A 2 -29.84 -11.96 6.19
C THR A 2 -28.58 -11.41 5.52
N ALA A 3 -28.27 -11.88 4.32
CA ALA A 3 -27.29 -11.27 3.44
C ALA A 3 -27.73 -9.83 3.17
N THR A 4 -27.08 -8.87 3.82
CA THR A 4 -27.26 -7.44 3.56
C THR A 4 -26.90 -7.19 2.10
N ALA A 5 -27.80 -6.55 1.36
CA ALA A 5 -27.57 -6.15 -0.02
C ALA A 5 -26.25 -5.37 -0.11
N GLU A 6 -25.33 -5.84 -0.94
CA GLU A 6 -24.09 -5.12 -1.25
C GLU A 6 -24.49 -3.75 -1.81
N ALA A 7 -24.21 -2.69 -1.06
CA ALA A 7 -24.39 -1.33 -1.55
C ALA A 7 -23.51 -1.17 -2.79
N ARG A 8 -24.13 -0.90 -3.94
CA ARG A 8 -23.39 -0.67 -5.19
C ARG A 8 -22.60 0.63 -5.06
N ILE A 9 -21.27 0.53 -5.14
CA ILE A 9 -20.39 1.70 -5.24
C ILE A 9 -20.80 2.55 -6.44
N THR A 10 -20.91 3.85 -6.25
CA THR A 10 -21.15 4.78 -7.36
C THR A 10 -19.89 4.97 -8.19
N LEU A 11 -20.03 5.43 -9.43
CA LEU A 11 -18.87 5.72 -10.29
C LEU A 11 -17.96 6.81 -9.69
N GLU A 12 -18.54 7.78 -8.98
CA GLU A 12 -17.78 8.86 -8.36
C GLU A 12 -16.98 8.35 -7.16
N GLU A 13 -17.58 7.54 -6.29
CA GLU A 13 -16.89 6.90 -5.16
C GLU A 13 -15.75 5.98 -5.63
N LEU A 14 -15.99 5.21 -6.69
CA LEU A 14 -14.98 4.37 -7.32
C LEU A 14 -13.82 5.21 -7.86
N ARG A 15 -14.13 6.33 -8.54
CA ARG A 15 -13.12 7.25 -9.06
C ARG A 15 -12.26 7.83 -7.94
N GLU A 16 -12.89 8.29 -6.86
CA GLU A 16 -12.17 8.81 -5.69
C GLU A 16 -11.28 7.75 -5.05
N GLU A 17 -11.79 6.52 -4.91
CA GLU A 17 -11.03 5.40 -4.38
C GLU A 17 -9.79 5.07 -5.22
N ILE A 18 -9.93 5.03 -6.54
CA ILE A 18 -8.82 4.80 -7.47
C ILE A 18 -7.76 5.92 -7.34
N LEU A 19 -8.19 7.18 -7.23
CA LEU A 19 -7.27 8.30 -7.09
C LEU A 19 -6.52 8.26 -5.75
N ARG A 20 -7.20 7.89 -4.66
CA ARG A 20 -6.57 7.68 -3.35
C ARG A 20 -5.54 6.56 -3.38
N ASP A 21 -5.88 5.41 -3.97
CA ASP A 21 -4.96 4.28 -4.12
C ASP A 21 -3.74 4.66 -4.96
N TYR A 22 -3.97 5.35 -6.07
CA TYR A 22 -2.90 5.81 -6.96
C TYR A 22 -1.93 6.75 -6.21
N ALA A 23 -2.46 7.70 -5.45
CA ALA A 23 -1.65 8.61 -4.65
C ALA A 23 -0.81 7.86 -3.59
N LEU A 24 -1.38 6.84 -2.95
CA LEU A 24 -0.68 6.01 -1.96
C LEU A 24 0.44 5.19 -2.63
N VAL A 25 0.13 4.52 -3.74
CA VAL A 25 1.10 3.75 -4.54
C VAL A 25 2.27 4.64 -4.97
N HIS A 26 1.96 5.83 -5.50
CA HIS A 26 2.97 6.79 -5.95
C HIS A 26 3.84 7.27 -4.78
N THR A 27 3.24 7.62 -3.65
CA THR A 27 3.96 8.04 -2.44
C THR A 27 4.89 6.95 -1.93
N SER A 28 4.43 5.70 -1.91
CA SER A 28 5.26 4.55 -1.53
C SER A 28 6.43 4.32 -2.48
N ARG A 29 6.25 4.56 -3.79
CA ARG A 29 7.32 4.48 -4.78
C ARG A 29 8.35 5.58 -4.56
N GLU A 30 7.92 6.82 -4.37
CA GLU A 30 8.82 7.95 -4.14
C GLU A 30 9.65 7.78 -2.86
N ALA A 31 9.04 7.28 -1.78
CA ALA A 31 9.77 6.95 -0.55
C ALA A 31 10.86 5.89 -0.80
N SER A 32 10.56 4.88 -1.62
CA SER A 32 11.52 3.83 -1.99
C SER A 32 12.68 4.37 -2.83
N LEU A 33 12.39 5.25 -3.80
CA LEU A 33 13.40 5.91 -4.63
C LEU A 33 14.31 6.83 -3.81
N LEU A 34 13.72 7.62 -2.90
CA LEU A 34 14.48 8.47 -2.00
C LEU A 34 15.41 7.65 -1.10
N GLY A 35 14.88 6.62 -0.45
CA GLY A 35 15.69 5.74 0.39
C GLY A 35 16.84 5.09 -0.37
N ARG A 36 16.58 4.62 -1.60
CA ARG A 36 17.62 4.04 -2.47
C ARG A 36 18.71 5.07 -2.78
N LYS A 37 18.33 6.31 -3.09
CA LYS A 37 19.29 7.39 -3.34
C LYS A 37 20.18 7.67 -2.12
N GLU A 38 19.61 7.68 -0.92
CA GLU A 38 20.37 7.91 0.32
C GLU A 38 21.36 6.78 0.62
N VAL A 39 21.01 5.52 0.29
CA VAL A 39 21.93 4.38 0.37
C VAL A 39 23.05 4.50 -0.67
N LEU A 40 22.72 4.78 -1.93
CA LEU A 40 23.70 4.87 -3.01
C LEU A 40 24.65 6.06 -2.88
N THR A 41 24.25 7.13 -2.18
CA THR A 41 25.09 8.30 -1.90
C THR A 41 25.90 8.15 -0.61
N GLY A 42 25.83 7.00 0.06
CA GLY A 42 26.60 6.70 1.28
C GLY A 42 26.10 7.40 2.54
N LYS A 43 24.95 8.09 2.49
CA LYS A 43 24.33 8.74 3.65
C LYS A 43 23.62 7.72 4.55
N ALA A 44 23.17 6.61 3.99
CA ALA A 44 22.64 5.45 4.72
C ALA A 44 23.49 4.20 4.43
N LYS A 45 23.63 3.33 5.43
CA LYS A 45 24.46 2.11 5.32
C LYS A 45 23.77 0.94 4.63
N PHE A 46 22.43 0.89 4.68
CA PHE A 46 21.63 -0.21 4.15
C PHE A 46 20.18 0.24 3.93
N GLY A 47 19.51 -0.36 2.96
CA GLY A 47 18.08 -0.13 2.73
C GLY A 47 17.47 -1.21 1.84
N ILE A 48 16.29 -1.71 2.25
CA ILE A 48 15.46 -2.59 1.42
C ILE A 48 14.12 -1.88 1.22
N PHE A 49 13.66 -1.83 -0.03
CA PHE A 49 12.47 -1.08 -0.40
C PHE A 49 11.43 -1.95 -1.11
N GLY A 50 10.17 -1.52 -1.08
CA GLY A 50 9.00 -2.26 -1.54
C GLY A 50 8.75 -2.24 -3.05
N ASP A 51 9.71 -1.76 -3.86
CA ASP A 51 9.49 -1.47 -5.29
C ASP A 51 8.82 -2.61 -6.07
N GLY A 52 7.70 -2.31 -6.72
CA GLY A 52 6.93 -3.23 -7.56
C GLY A 52 5.89 -4.06 -6.80
N LYS A 53 5.75 -3.88 -5.49
CA LYS A 53 4.73 -4.55 -4.66
C LYS A 53 3.60 -3.63 -4.21
N GLU A 54 3.63 -2.36 -4.60
CA GLU A 54 2.79 -1.31 -4.03
C GLU A 54 1.30 -1.62 -4.22
N LEU A 55 0.87 -1.87 -5.46
CA LEU A 55 -0.54 -2.15 -5.77
C LEU A 55 -1.04 -3.43 -5.09
N ALA A 56 -0.22 -4.49 -5.05
CA ALA A 56 -0.58 -5.74 -4.40
C ALA A 56 -0.78 -5.55 -2.88
N GLN A 57 0.02 -4.70 -2.25
CA GLN A 57 -0.11 -4.40 -0.82
C GLN A 57 -1.29 -3.49 -0.50
N VAL A 58 -1.62 -2.53 -1.37
CA VAL A 58 -2.88 -1.75 -1.25
C VAL A 58 -4.10 -2.67 -1.36
N ALA A 59 -4.11 -3.57 -2.36
CA ALA A 59 -5.19 -4.55 -2.51
C ALA A 59 -5.31 -5.46 -1.29
N MET A 60 -4.18 -5.91 -0.73
CA MET A 60 -4.16 -6.71 0.50
C MET A 60 -4.73 -5.93 1.69
N ALA A 61 -4.34 -4.66 1.88
CA ALA A 61 -4.81 -3.82 2.99
C ALA A 61 -6.33 -3.64 2.98
N LYS A 62 -6.94 -3.47 1.80
CA LYS A 62 -8.40 -3.34 1.66
C LYS A 62 -9.20 -4.58 2.09
N GLN A 63 -8.59 -5.76 2.01
CA GLN A 63 -9.23 -7.02 2.38
C GLN A 63 -8.91 -7.45 3.81
N PHE A 64 -7.93 -6.80 4.44
CA PHE A 64 -7.45 -7.10 5.77
C PHE A 64 -8.48 -6.64 6.82
N ARG A 65 -8.86 -7.53 7.73
CA ARG A 65 -9.92 -7.31 8.72
C ARG A 65 -9.40 -7.50 10.15
N PRO A 66 -10.08 -6.92 11.15
CA PRO A 66 -9.73 -7.17 12.56
C PRO A 66 -9.73 -8.68 12.85
N GLY A 67 -8.59 -9.18 13.36
CA GLY A 67 -8.39 -10.60 13.62
C GLY A 67 -7.62 -11.35 12.54
N ASP A 68 -7.39 -10.75 11.36
CA ASP A 68 -6.46 -11.30 10.38
C ASP A 68 -5.01 -11.15 10.90
N TRP A 69 -4.19 -12.17 10.63
CA TRP A 69 -2.78 -12.20 11.02
C TRP A 69 -1.89 -12.16 9.80
N ARG A 70 -0.84 -11.35 9.89
CA ARG A 70 0.16 -11.20 8.83
C ARG A 70 1.56 -11.31 9.41
N SER A 71 2.33 -12.28 8.92
CA SER A 71 3.77 -12.35 9.16
C SER A 71 4.48 -11.51 8.10
N GLY A 72 4.68 -10.22 8.39
CA GLY A 72 5.34 -9.29 7.48
C GLY A 72 6.84 -9.53 7.29
N TYR A 73 7.40 -8.91 6.25
CA TYR A 73 8.84 -8.86 6.02
C TYR A 73 9.29 -7.47 5.55
N TYR A 74 10.59 -7.28 5.33
CA TYR A 74 11.22 -5.97 5.10
C TYR A 74 10.82 -5.23 3.79
N ARG A 75 9.92 -5.79 2.97
CA ARG A 75 9.43 -5.16 1.72
C ARG A 75 7.98 -4.70 1.79
N ASP A 76 7.41 -4.61 2.98
CA ASP A 76 5.97 -4.43 3.15
C ASP A 76 5.57 -3.04 3.64
N MET A 77 6.36 -2.04 3.26
CA MET A 77 6.16 -0.65 3.62
C MET A 77 4.81 -0.11 3.11
N THR A 78 4.42 -0.44 1.87
CA THR A 78 3.16 0.06 1.29
C THR A 78 1.95 -0.43 2.06
N PHE A 79 1.98 -1.69 2.52
CA PHE A 79 0.93 -2.24 3.37
C PHE A 79 0.78 -1.38 4.62
N MET A 80 1.89 -1.00 5.28
CA MET A 80 1.85 -0.15 6.48
C MET A 80 1.43 1.29 6.23
N PHE A 81 1.50 1.79 4.98
CA PHE A 81 0.91 3.07 4.62
C PHE A 81 -0.60 2.99 4.36
N ALA A 82 -1.15 1.78 4.21
CA ALA A 82 -2.51 1.55 3.76
C ALA A 82 -3.46 0.98 4.83
N ILE A 83 -2.97 0.50 5.98
CA ILE A 83 -3.79 0.04 7.12
C ILE A 83 -4.07 1.17 8.12
#